data_AF-A0A478FPZ1-F1
#
_entry.id   AF-A0A478FPZ1-F1
#
_cell.length_a   1.000
_cell.length_b   1.000
_cell.length_c   1.000
_cell.angle_alpha   90.00
_cell.angle_beta   90.00
_cell.angle_gamma   90.00
#
_symmetry.space_group_name_H-M   'P 1'
#
loop_
_entity.id
_entity.type
_entity.pdbx_description
1 polymer ?
#
loop_
_entity_poly.entity_id
_entity_poly.type
_entity_poly.pdbx_seq_one_letter_code
_entity_poly.pdbx_strand_id
1 'polypeptide(L)'
;MTPQAAGGITVGAVLAGGTGVGAYMLATRAGDPVTLKQVLERVNNDDYRGNTKLVNQGTNKDFLVANVQENQDWWNARFEKYKSSQTNKLDSPASDNFQQVNKGYHNTDANALNIVCDTAYKADKSGFALDTGTGEDEKNYRKDVEKFCTVKGEEKLTV
;
A
#
# COMPACT_ATOMS: atom_id res chain seq x y z
N MET A 1 15.00 -60.24 39.48
CA MET A 1 14.40 -60.13 38.13
C MET A 1 14.33 -58.66 37.77
N THR A 2 14.66 -58.31 36.53
CA THR A 2 14.43 -57.00 35.87
C THR A 2 13.13 -57.06 35.06
N PRO A 3 12.67 -55.97 34.38
CA PRO A 3 13.06 -54.55 34.42
C PRO A 3 12.00 -53.77 35.25
N GLN A 4 11.63 -52.49 35.13
CA GLN A 4 11.89 -51.35 34.22
C GLN A 4 12.08 -50.04 35.04
N ALA A 5 12.15 -48.88 34.38
CA ALA A 5 12.25 -47.56 35.01
C ALA A 5 11.48 -46.47 34.24
N ALA A 6 11.02 -45.45 34.98
CA ALA A 6 10.65 -44.12 34.48
C ALA A 6 10.78 -43.13 35.65
N GLY A 7 11.15 -41.85 35.47
CA GLY A 7 11.41 -41.15 34.20
C GLY A 7 10.92 -39.70 34.23
N GLY A 8 11.13 -38.98 35.34
CA GLY A 8 10.55 -37.65 35.56
C GLY A 8 11.60 -36.53 35.50
N ILE A 9 11.72 -35.86 34.35
CA ILE A 9 12.40 -34.56 34.25
C ILE A 9 11.32 -33.51 34.02
N THR A 10 11.09 -32.63 35.01
CA THR A 10 10.20 -31.48 34.88
C THR A 10 10.85 -30.39 34.04
N VAL A 11 10.76 -30.52 32.72
CA VAL A 11 11.09 -29.43 31.79
C VAL A 11 10.05 -28.33 31.98
N GLY A 12 10.51 -27.13 32.35
CA GLY A 12 9.64 -25.97 32.51
C GLY A 12 8.92 -25.63 31.20
N ALA A 13 7.64 -25.24 31.29
CA ALA A 13 6.82 -24.93 30.12
C ALA A 13 7.35 -23.69 29.38
N VAL A 14 8.12 -23.92 28.31
CA VAL A 14 8.46 -22.87 27.35
C VAL A 14 7.18 -22.46 26.63
N LEU A 15 6.80 -21.19 26.74
CA LEU A 15 5.65 -20.60 26.04
C LEU A 15 5.95 -20.40 24.54
N ALA A 16 6.16 -21.52 23.84
CA ALA A 16 6.24 -21.58 22.38
C ALA A 16 4.82 -21.50 21.78
N GLY A 17 4.23 -20.31 21.79
CA GLY A 17 2.81 -20.07 21.49
C GLY A 17 2.54 -18.81 20.67
N GLY A 18 3.24 -18.65 19.54
CA GLY A 18 3.06 -17.51 18.64
C GLY A 18 3.84 -17.71 17.33
N THR A 19 3.18 -18.23 16.30
CA THR A 19 3.83 -18.59 15.04
C THR A 19 4.23 -17.36 14.24
N GLY A 20 5.52 -17.06 14.18
CA GLY A 20 6.13 -16.04 13.30
C GLY A 20 6.07 -16.34 11.79
N VAL A 21 5.11 -17.15 11.35
CA VAL A 21 4.95 -17.65 9.97
C VAL A 21 3.61 -17.16 9.43
N GLY A 22 3.51 -15.85 9.20
CA GLY A 22 2.33 -15.18 8.65
C GLY A 22 2.68 -14.18 7.56
N ALA A 23 3.50 -13.17 7.88
CA ALA A 23 3.88 -12.10 6.95
C ALA A 23 4.50 -12.60 5.63
N TYR A 24 5.40 -13.60 5.69
CA TYR A 24 6.11 -14.12 4.52
C TYR A 24 5.21 -14.82 3.48
N MET A 25 4.03 -15.32 3.85
CA MET A 25 3.06 -15.90 2.90
C MET A 25 2.07 -14.89 2.31
N LEU A 26 1.97 -13.69 2.89
CA LEU A 26 1.18 -12.58 2.33
C LEU A 26 1.99 -11.85 1.26
N ALA A 27 3.26 -11.53 1.55
CA ALA A 27 4.16 -10.84 0.63
C ALA A 27 4.47 -11.60 -0.68
N THR A 28 4.16 -12.89 -0.75
CA THR A 28 4.39 -13.78 -1.92
C THR A 28 3.12 -14.15 -2.68
N ARG A 29 1.94 -13.64 -2.27
CA ARG A 29 0.64 -13.92 -2.92
C ARG A 29 -0.03 -12.72 -3.58
N ALA A 30 0.41 -11.50 -3.28
CA ALA A 30 0.06 -10.33 -4.07
C ALA A 30 0.75 -10.41 -5.44
N GLY A 31 0.06 -11.01 -6.43
CA GLY A 31 0.52 -11.00 -7.83
C GLY A 31 0.54 -9.59 -8.42
N ASP A 32 1.05 -9.45 -9.64
CA ASP A 32 1.09 -8.17 -10.35
C ASP A 32 -0.32 -7.54 -10.40
N PRO A 33 -0.54 -6.37 -9.76
CA PRO A 33 -1.88 -5.83 -9.59
C PRO A 33 -2.37 -5.19 -10.88
N VAL A 34 -3.69 -5.09 -11.02
CA VAL A 34 -4.33 -4.40 -12.14
C VAL A 34 -3.94 -2.92 -12.10
N THR A 35 -3.24 -2.44 -13.13
CA THR A 35 -2.80 -1.04 -13.19
C THR A 35 -3.94 -0.12 -13.62
N LEU A 36 -3.85 1.16 -13.27
CA LEU A 36 -4.90 2.13 -13.56
C LEU A 36 -5.18 2.26 -15.07
N LYS A 37 -4.16 2.15 -15.90
CA LYS A 37 -4.28 2.01 -17.36
C LYS A 37 -5.17 0.83 -17.76
N GLN A 38 -4.92 -0.37 -17.23
CA GLN A 38 -5.69 -1.57 -17.58
C GLN A 38 -7.18 -1.47 -17.20
N VAL A 39 -7.53 -0.63 -16.23
CA VAL A 39 -8.93 -0.31 -15.89
C VAL A 39 -9.50 0.75 -16.84
N LEU A 40 -8.76 1.83 -17.10
CA LEU A 40 -9.18 2.91 -18.02
C LEU A 40 -9.30 2.47 -19.49
N GLU A 41 -8.62 1.39 -19.89
CA GLU A 41 -8.78 0.73 -21.19
C GLU A 41 -10.06 -0.12 -21.29
N ARG A 42 -10.69 -0.46 -20.15
CA ARG A 42 -11.94 -1.25 -20.05
C ARG A 42 -13.16 -0.40 -19.71
N VAL A 43 -12.98 0.64 -18.90
CA VAL A 43 -14.03 1.46 -18.31
C VAL A 43 -13.77 2.93 -18.63
N ASN A 44 -14.69 3.55 -19.36
CA ASN A 44 -14.67 5.00 -19.54
C ASN A 44 -15.14 5.68 -18.24
N ASN A 45 -14.26 6.45 -17.60
CA ASN A 45 -14.57 7.19 -16.37
C ASN A 45 -13.98 8.61 -16.46
N ASP A 46 -14.84 9.62 -16.28
CA ASP A 46 -14.49 11.03 -16.44
C ASP A 46 -13.76 11.66 -15.24
N ASP A 47 -13.77 11.04 -14.04
CA ASP A 47 -12.99 11.49 -12.87
C ASP A 47 -11.49 11.60 -13.17
N TYR A 48 -11.01 10.64 -13.97
CA TYR A 48 -9.60 10.50 -14.38
C TYR A 48 -9.29 11.26 -15.68
N ARG A 49 -10.24 11.97 -16.27
CA ARG A 49 -10.05 12.68 -17.54
C ARG A 49 -9.71 14.16 -17.30
N GLY A 50 -9.09 14.76 -18.32
CA GLY A 50 -8.55 16.12 -18.27
C GLY A 50 -7.03 16.13 -18.17
N ASN A 51 -6.39 16.96 -19.00
CA ASN A 51 -4.94 17.00 -19.17
C ASN A 51 -4.18 17.54 -17.95
N THR A 52 -4.89 18.04 -16.93
CA THR A 52 -4.30 18.52 -15.68
C THR A 52 -4.28 17.46 -14.58
N LYS A 53 -4.95 16.30 -14.74
CA LYS A 53 -4.94 15.23 -13.73
C LYS A 53 -3.59 14.53 -13.64
N LEU A 54 -3.19 14.09 -12.44
CA LEU A 54 -1.94 13.35 -12.20
C LEU A 54 -1.84 12.08 -13.07
N VAL A 55 -2.93 11.32 -13.17
CA VAL A 55 -3.03 10.08 -13.97
C VAL A 55 -2.70 10.26 -15.46
N ASN A 56 -2.89 11.47 -16.02
CA ASN A 56 -2.67 11.78 -17.43
C ASN A 56 -1.28 12.37 -17.73
N GLN A 57 -0.40 12.54 -16.73
CA GLN A 57 0.96 13.00 -16.98
C GLN A 57 1.86 11.82 -17.38
N GLY A 58 2.49 11.93 -18.56
CA GLY A 58 3.44 10.93 -19.06
C GLY A 58 2.88 9.50 -19.04
N THR A 59 3.60 8.62 -18.36
CA THR A 59 3.29 7.18 -18.20
C THR A 59 2.74 6.84 -16.81
N ASN A 60 2.31 7.81 -15.99
CA ASN A 60 1.91 7.57 -14.59
C ASN A 60 0.90 6.41 -14.45
N LYS A 61 -0.15 6.39 -15.29
CA LYS A 61 -1.17 5.33 -15.31
C LYS A 61 -0.66 3.92 -15.62
N ASP A 62 0.52 3.77 -16.22
CA ASP A 62 1.13 2.45 -16.50
C ASP A 62 1.57 1.73 -15.21
N PHE A 63 1.87 2.49 -14.14
CA PHE A 63 2.43 1.96 -12.88
C PHE A 63 1.67 2.36 -11.61
N LEU A 64 0.69 3.26 -11.68
CA LEU A 64 -0.30 3.47 -10.62
C LEU A 64 -1.21 2.24 -10.48
N VAL A 65 -1.43 1.76 -9.25
CA VAL A 65 -2.30 0.60 -8.99
C VAL A 65 -3.76 1.02 -8.91
N ALA A 66 -4.67 0.30 -9.56
CA ALA A 66 -6.07 0.69 -9.64
C ALA A 66 -6.85 0.49 -8.33
N ASN A 67 -7.82 1.37 -8.08
CA ASN A 67 -8.84 1.21 -7.04
C ASN A 67 -9.97 0.29 -7.53
N VAL A 68 -9.71 -1.02 -7.53
CA VAL A 68 -10.67 -2.07 -7.93
C VAL A 68 -10.57 -3.29 -7.00
N GLN A 69 -11.63 -4.08 -6.93
CA GLN A 69 -11.73 -5.21 -6.00
C GLN A 69 -10.69 -6.31 -6.27
N GLU A 70 -10.29 -6.49 -7.53
CA GLU A 70 -9.23 -7.42 -7.95
C GLU A 70 -7.88 -7.11 -7.29
N ASN A 71 -7.66 -5.86 -6.86
CA ASN A 71 -6.44 -5.44 -6.18
C ASN A 71 -6.54 -5.50 -4.64
N GLN A 72 -7.65 -5.96 -4.06
CA GLN A 72 -7.89 -5.99 -2.61
C GLN A 72 -6.71 -6.60 -1.83
N ASP A 73 -6.25 -7.77 -2.25
CA ASP A 73 -5.17 -8.49 -1.56
C ASP A 73 -3.81 -7.80 -1.74
N TRP A 74 -3.57 -7.16 -2.90
CA TRP A 74 -2.39 -6.33 -3.10
C TRP A 74 -2.40 -5.10 -2.19
N TRP A 75 -3.52 -4.36 -2.12
CA TRP A 75 -3.66 -3.19 -1.25
C TRP A 75 -3.48 -3.54 0.23
N ASN A 76 -4.01 -4.69 0.66
CA ASN A 76 -3.83 -5.20 2.03
C ASN A 76 -2.37 -5.61 2.30
N ALA A 77 -1.73 -6.35 1.40
CA ALA A 77 -0.31 -6.70 1.52
C ALA A 77 0.60 -5.44 1.47
N ARG A 78 0.23 -4.43 0.68
CA ARG A 78 0.92 -3.14 0.58
C ARG A 78 0.85 -2.37 1.89
N PHE A 79 -0.33 -2.28 2.50
CA PHE A 79 -0.48 -1.66 3.81
C PHE A 79 0.33 -2.40 4.88
N GLU A 80 0.18 -3.72 5.04
CA GLU A 80 0.92 -4.48 6.06
C GLU A 80 2.45 -4.44 5.83
N LYS A 81 2.94 -4.37 4.58
CA LYS A 81 4.38 -4.18 4.27
C LYS A 81 4.94 -2.86 4.84
N TYR A 82 4.14 -1.80 4.84
CA TYR A 82 4.54 -0.46 5.29
C TYR A 82 3.82 -0.03 6.58
N LYS A 83 3.33 -0.97 7.37
CA LYS A 83 2.61 -0.70 8.62
C LYS A 83 3.59 -0.55 9.78
N SER A 84 3.32 0.41 10.66
CA SER A 84 4.11 0.58 11.89
C SER A 84 3.93 -0.62 12.82
N SER A 85 5.02 -1.10 13.44
CA SER A 85 4.93 -2.14 14.47
C SER A 85 4.29 -1.66 15.77
N GLN A 86 4.16 -0.33 15.96
CA GLN A 86 3.64 0.29 17.17
C GLN A 86 2.19 0.81 17.01
N THR A 87 1.69 0.98 15.78
CA THR A 87 0.38 1.58 15.51
C THR A 87 -0.29 0.91 14.31
N ASN A 88 -1.62 0.87 14.27
CA ASN A 88 -2.36 0.39 13.09
C ASN A 88 -2.47 1.52 12.04
N LYS A 89 -1.32 2.05 11.61
CA LYS A 89 -1.15 3.09 10.59
C LYS A 89 0.10 2.81 9.75
N LEU A 90 0.24 3.52 8.62
CA LEU A 90 1.48 3.50 7.83
C LEU A 90 2.67 4.01 8.64
N ASP A 91 3.84 3.41 8.41
CA ASP A 91 5.12 3.84 8.95
C ASP A 91 5.74 4.97 8.10
N SER A 92 6.03 6.06 8.80
CA SER A 92 6.71 7.24 8.29
C SER A 92 6.20 7.72 6.91
N PRO A 93 4.88 7.96 6.73
CA PRO A 93 4.37 8.74 5.60
C PRO A 93 4.77 10.21 5.77
N ALA A 94 5.06 10.89 4.66
CA ALA A 94 5.53 12.27 4.66
C ALA A 94 4.40 13.31 4.64
N SER A 95 3.17 12.92 4.31
CA SER A 95 2.01 13.81 4.10
C SER A 95 0.78 13.40 4.92
N ASP A 96 0.01 14.40 5.34
CA ASP A 96 -1.15 14.24 6.24
C ASP A 96 -2.21 13.26 5.69
N ASN A 97 -2.41 13.24 4.37
CA ASN A 97 -3.31 12.29 3.70
C ASN A 97 -2.95 10.83 4.00
N PHE A 98 -1.66 10.49 4.03
CA PHE A 98 -1.19 9.13 4.29
C PHE A 98 -0.96 8.87 5.78
N GLN A 99 -0.74 9.91 6.60
CA GLN A 99 -0.71 9.79 8.06
C GLN A 99 -2.03 9.26 8.66
N GLN A 100 -3.17 9.41 7.99
CA GLN A 100 -4.45 8.84 8.47
C GLN A 100 -4.72 7.40 8.03
N VAL A 101 -3.98 6.88 7.04
CA VAL A 101 -4.23 5.55 6.47
C VAL A 101 -4.07 4.46 7.52
N ASN A 102 -5.12 3.66 7.71
CA ASN A 102 -5.23 2.66 8.77
C ASN A 102 -5.64 1.26 8.27
N LYS A 103 -5.80 1.07 6.97
CA LYS A 103 -6.07 -0.21 6.30
C LYS A 103 -5.64 -0.16 4.84
N GLY A 104 -5.44 -1.33 4.23
CA GLY A 104 -5.11 -1.44 2.81
C GLY A 104 -6.30 -1.17 1.89
N TYR A 105 -7.25 -2.10 1.87
CA TYR A 105 -8.42 -2.02 1.01
C TYR A 105 -9.72 -1.73 1.79
N HIS A 106 -10.54 -0.81 1.28
CA HIS A 106 -11.96 -0.70 1.62
C HIS A 106 -12.74 -0.07 0.47
N ASN A 107 -14.01 -0.44 0.30
CA ASN A 107 -14.85 0.11 -0.78
C ASN A 107 -15.21 1.60 -0.59
N THR A 108 -15.21 2.10 0.65
CA THR A 108 -15.82 3.41 1.01
C THR A 108 -15.14 4.18 2.15
N ASP A 109 -14.02 3.68 2.72
CA ASP A 109 -13.37 4.37 3.84
C ASP A 109 -12.28 5.30 3.30
N ALA A 110 -12.42 6.60 3.55
CA ALA A 110 -11.46 7.62 3.13
C ALA A 110 -10.04 7.42 3.70
N ASN A 111 -9.89 6.58 4.73
CA ASN A 111 -8.61 6.24 5.36
C ASN A 111 -8.07 4.85 4.92
N ALA A 112 -8.68 4.23 3.90
CA ALA A 112 -8.12 3.05 3.25
C ALA A 112 -7.13 3.47 2.16
N LEU A 113 -6.00 2.77 2.07
CA LEU A 113 -4.91 3.12 1.17
C LEU A 113 -5.38 3.21 -0.30
N ASN A 114 -6.22 2.28 -0.74
CA ASN A 114 -6.80 2.29 -2.09
C ASN A 114 -7.61 3.58 -2.39
N ILE A 115 -8.34 4.12 -1.41
CA ILE A 115 -9.17 5.34 -1.57
C ILE A 115 -8.31 6.61 -1.51
N VAL A 116 -7.30 6.66 -0.64
CA VAL A 116 -6.34 7.79 -0.59
C VAL A 116 -5.55 7.88 -1.89
N CYS A 117 -5.08 6.74 -2.41
CA CYS A 117 -4.41 6.67 -3.71
C CYS A 117 -5.36 7.07 -4.86
N ASP A 118 -6.59 6.55 -4.91
CA ASP A 118 -7.58 6.93 -5.94
C ASP A 118 -7.83 8.45 -5.97
N THR A 119 -7.97 9.04 -4.79
CA THR A 119 -8.14 10.49 -4.61
C THR A 119 -6.94 11.25 -5.18
N ALA A 120 -5.71 10.77 -4.97
CA ALA A 120 -4.50 11.36 -5.52
C ALA A 120 -4.45 11.29 -7.07
N TYR A 121 -4.93 10.19 -7.67
CA TYR A 121 -4.95 10.03 -9.13
C TYR A 121 -5.91 11.02 -9.81
N LYS A 122 -7.03 11.28 -9.14
CA LYS A 122 -8.11 12.19 -9.55
C LYS A 122 -7.84 13.66 -9.17
N ALA A 123 -6.82 13.92 -8.36
CA ALA A 123 -6.38 15.27 -8.04
C ALA A 123 -5.76 15.97 -9.26
N ASP A 124 -5.72 17.30 -9.19
CA ASP A 124 -5.00 18.11 -10.16
C ASP A 124 -3.50 18.04 -9.92
N LYS A 125 -2.69 17.99 -10.98
CA LYS A 125 -1.23 17.89 -10.90
C LYS A 125 -0.58 19.09 -10.21
N SER A 126 -1.26 20.23 -10.15
CA SER A 126 -0.83 21.41 -9.37
C SER A 126 -0.76 21.15 -7.86
N GLY A 127 -1.43 20.12 -7.33
CA GLY A 127 -1.27 19.64 -5.95
C GLY A 127 -0.02 18.76 -5.73
N PHE A 128 0.87 18.66 -6.73
CA PHE A 128 2.11 17.90 -6.67
C PHE A 128 3.27 18.78 -7.15
N ALA A 129 4.44 18.64 -6.53
CA ALA A 129 5.63 19.41 -6.91
C ALA A 129 6.82 18.50 -7.21
N LEU A 130 7.61 18.90 -8.23
CA LEU A 130 8.90 18.27 -8.53
C LEU A 130 9.88 18.50 -7.37
N ASP A 131 10.91 17.65 -7.26
CA ASP A 131 11.90 17.71 -6.17
C ASP A 131 12.59 19.11 -6.06
N THR A 132 12.69 19.83 -7.17
CA THR A 132 13.25 21.19 -7.30
C THR A 132 12.27 22.35 -7.09
N GLY A 133 10.97 22.07 -6.88
CA GLY A 133 9.93 23.09 -6.64
C GLY A 133 9.99 23.72 -5.24
N THR A 134 9.05 24.62 -4.93
CA THR A 134 9.00 25.34 -3.63
C THR A 134 7.99 24.77 -2.63
N GLY A 135 6.99 24.00 -3.08
CA GLY A 135 6.03 23.33 -2.20
C GLY A 135 6.65 22.11 -1.53
N GLU A 136 6.60 22.02 -0.19
CA GLU A 136 7.10 20.85 0.55
C GLU A 136 6.01 19.79 0.72
N ASP A 137 4.79 20.20 1.06
CA ASP A 137 3.63 19.32 1.21
C ASP A 137 3.31 18.61 -0.10
N GLU A 138 3.35 19.33 -1.23
CA GLU A 138 3.10 18.79 -2.57
C GLU A 138 4.23 17.84 -3.04
N LYS A 139 5.47 17.99 -2.54
CA LYS A 139 6.53 17.00 -2.74
C LYS A 139 6.32 15.78 -1.87
N ASN A 140 5.93 15.97 -0.61
CA ASN A 140 5.74 14.89 0.35
C ASN A 140 4.53 14.03 -0.01
N TYR A 141 3.44 14.64 -0.48
CA TYR A 141 2.30 13.94 -1.06
C TYR A 141 2.68 13.18 -2.33
N ARG A 142 3.48 13.78 -3.24
CA ARG A 142 4.02 13.05 -4.41
C ARG A 142 4.85 11.83 -3.99
N LYS A 143 5.79 11.99 -3.05
CA LYS A 143 6.63 10.89 -2.53
C LYS A 143 5.82 9.77 -1.90
N ASP A 144 4.75 10.08 -1.15
CA ASP A 144 3.89 9.05 -0.56
C ASP A 144 3.09 8.31 -1.64
N VAL A 145 2.59 8.99 -2.68
CA VAL A 145 1.96 8.31 -3.83
C VAL A 145 2.98 7.44 -4.57
N GLU A 146 4.19 7.94 -4.82
CA GLU A 146 5.33 7.18 -5.38
C GLU A 146 5.65 5.94 -4.54
N LYS A 147 5.69 6.06 -3.21
CA LYS A 147 6.04 5.00 -2.23
C LYS A 147 4.93 3.96 -2.05
N PHE A 148 3.66 4.38 -1.99
CA PHE A 148 2.56 3.51 -1.55
C PHE A 148 1.60 3.09 -2.66
N CYS A 149 1.38 3.91 -3.69
CA CYS A 149 0.32 3.72 -4.70
C CYS A 149 0.81 3.10 -6.02
N THR A 150 2.12 2.98 -6.21
CA THR A 150 2.74 2.38 -7.40
C THR A 150 3.02 0.88 -7.22
N VAL A 151 3.17 0.15 -8.33
CA VAL A 151 3.39 -1.31 -8.32
C VAL A 151 4.61 -1.69 -7.46
N LYS A 152 5.76 -1.03 -7.64
CA LYS A 152 6.99 -1.34 -6.89
C LYS A 152 7.14 -0.45 -5.66
N GLY A 153 6.92 0.86 -5.79
CA GLY A 153 7.18 1.86 -4.74
C GLY A 153 8.37 2.76 -5.03
N GLU A 154 8.84 2.75 -6.28
CA GLU A 154 10.13 3.30 -6.72
C GLU A 154 9.97 4.12 -8.02
N GLU A 155 8.81 4.00 -8.67
CA GLU A 155 8.44 4.68 -9.90
C GLU A 155 8.16 6.16 -9.63
N LYS A 156 8.97 7.04 -10.22
CA LYS A 156 8.80 8.49 -10.12
C LYS A 156 7.64 8.98 -10.97
N LEU A 157 6.78 9.82 -10.39
CA LEU A 157 5.65 10.44 -11.09
C LEU A 157 6.11 11.62 -11.94
N THR A 158 5.58 11.71 -13.16
CA THR A 158 5.64 12.91 -13.99
C THR A 158 4.61 13.91 -13.48
N VAL A 159 4.96 15.20 -13.43
CA VAL A 159 4.11 16.30 -12.96
C VAL A 159 4.20 17.47 -13.94
#